data_AF-A0A0S6UBZ4-F1
#
_entry.id   AF-A0A0S6UBZ4-F1
#
_cell.length_a   1.000
_cell.length_b   1.000
_cell.length_c   1.000
_cell.angle_alpha   90.00
_cell.angle_beta   90.00
_cell.angle_gamma   90.00
#
_symmetry.space_group_name_H-M   'P 1'
#
loop_
_entity.id
_entity.type
_entity.pdbx_description
1 polymer ?
#
loop_
_entity_poly.entity_id
_entity_poly.type
_entity_poly.pdbx_seq_one_letter_code
_entity_poly.pdbx_strand_id
1 'polypeptide(L)'
;MWSNPSSFIIAKKAIIVLVAKMEEAKEKARATRVVIGMEPTGHYWKPLAWFLQEQGYTVVIVNPYHVKRRKEEVGNSPTKNDRKDAGIAYFA
;
A
#
# COMPACT_ATOMS: atom_id res chain seq x y z
N MET A 1 14.36 -18.76 6.68
CA MET A 1 12.94 -18.74 7.07
C MET A 1 12.07 -18.84 5.83
N TRP A 2 12.04 -20.02 5.18
CA TRP A 2 11.18 -20.42 4.04
C TRP A 2 11.28 -21.96 3.86
N SER A 3 10.92 -22.72 4.89
CA SER A 3 11.14 -24.18 4.92
C SER A 3 9.85 -25.01 4.90
N ASN A 4 8.67 -24.40 4.72
CA ASN A 4 7.40 -25.12 4.64
C ASN A 4 6.65 -24.78 3.32
N PRO A 5 6.41 -25.74 2.42
CA PRO A 5 5.73 -25.52 1.14
C PRO A 5 4.32 -24.90 1.28
N SER A 6 3.60 -25.23 2.36
CA SER A 6 2.22 -24.79 2.56
C SER A 6 2.10 -23.29 2.81
N SER A 7 3.06 -22.68 3.50
CA SER A 7 3.03 -21.24 3.77
C SER A 7 3.25 -20.40 2.51
N PHE A 8 4.03 -20.91 1.55
CA PHE A 8 4.25 -20.27 0.26
C PHE A 8 3.00 -20.27 -0.63
N ILE A 9 2.24 -21.37 -0.64
CA ILE A 9 0.98 -21.46 -1.40
C ILE A 9 -0.06 -20.48 -0.85
N ILE A 10 -0.17 -20.38 0.48
CA ILE A 10 -1.08 -19.42 1.13
C ILE A 10 -0.70 -17.98 0.78
N ALA A 11 0.59 -17.64 0.80
CA ALA A 11 1.07 -16.31 0.43
C ALA A 11 0.76 -15.95 -1.03
N LYS A 12 0.98 -16.86 -1.98
CA LYS A 12 0.62 -16.64 -3.39
C LYS A 12 -0.87 -16.42 -3.59
N LYS A 13 -1.71 -17.23 -2.94
CA LYS A 13 -3.16 -17.09 -3.02
C LYS A 13 -3.62 -15.73 -2.47
N ALA A 14 -3.03 -15.28 -1.37
CA ALA A 14 -3.34 -13.99 -0.77
C ALA A 14 -3.01 -12.82 -1.73
N ILE A 15 -1.86 -12.88 -2.40
CA ILE A 15 -1.45 -11.84 -3.36
C ILE A 15 -2.40 -11.78 -4.56
N ILE A 16 -2.80 -12.93 -5.12
CA ILE A 16 -3.75 -12.98 -6.25
C ILE A 16 -5.09 -12.35 -5.86
N VAL A 17 -5.61 -12.70 -4.67
CA VAL A 17 -6.86 -12.13 -4.16
C VAL A 17 -6.73 -10.61 -3.94
N LEU A 18 -5.58 -10.13 -3.47
CA LEU A 18 -5.33 -8.71 -3.31
C LEU A 18 -5.38 -7.97 -4.65
N VAL A 19 -4.69 -8.49 -5.67
CA VAL A 19 -4.69 -7.91 -7.03
C VAL A 19 -6.09 -7.85 -7.62
N ALA A 20 -6.87 -8.94 -7.52
CA ALA A 20 -8.24 -8.96 -8.01
C ALA A 20 -9.11 -7.88 -7.35
N LYS A 21 -8.98 -7.70 -6.03
CA LYS A 21 -9.71 -6.65 -5.30
C LYS A 21 -9.26 -5.23 -5.68
N MET A 22 -7.98 -5.03 -5.98
CA MET A 22 -7.47 -3.73 -6.43
C MET A 22 -8.04 -3.34 -7.79
N GLU A 23 -8.11 -4.28 -8.74
CA GLU A 23 -8.73 -4.01 -10.04
C GLU A 23 -10.24 -3.79 -9.93
N GLU A 24 -10.95 -4.59 -9.12
CA GLU A 24 -12.38 -4.37 -8.85
C GLU A 24 -12.64 -2.98 -8.25
N ALA A 25 -11.81 -2.56 -7.30
CA ALA A 25 -11.92 -1.24 -6.68
C ALA A 25 -11.63 -0.11 -7.68
N LYS A 26 -10.61 -0.27 -8.53
CA LYS A 26 -10.25 0.67 -9.59
C LYS A 26 -11.38 0.86 -10.60
N GLU A 27 -12.01 -0.23 -11.04
CA GLU A 27 -13.17 -0.20 -11.94
C GLU A 27 -14.36 0.53 -11.29
N LYS A 28 -14.71 0.15 -10.06
CA LYS A 28 -15.79 0.80 -9.28
C LYS A 28 -15.56 2.29 -9.10
N ALA A 29 -14.32 2.69 -8.84
CA ALA A 29 -13.93 4.10 -8.67
C ALA A 29 -13.75 4.84 -10.01
N ARG A 30 -13.83 4.15 -11.16
CA ARG A 30 -13.47 4.69 -12.49
C ARG A 30 -12.08 5.33 -12.49
N ALA A 31 -11.16 4.77 -11.72
CA ALA A 31 -9.81 5.28 -11.57
C ALA A 31 -8.93 4.82 -12.74
N THR A 32 -8.04 5.70 -13.20
CA THR A 32 -7.12 5.39 -14.30
C THR A 32 -5.91 4.55 -13.86
N ARG A 33 -5.57 4.60 -12.57
CA ARG A 33 -4.42 3.87 -12.00
C ARG A 33 -4.61 3.56 -10.53
N VAL A 34 -3.84 2.59 -10.04
CA VAL A 34 -3.71 2.24 -8.62
C VAL A 34 -2.30 2.62 -8.15
N VAL A 35 -2.22 3.32 -7.03
CA VAL A 35 -0.96 3.62 -6.32
C VAL A 35 -1.00 2.93 -4.97
N ILE A 36 0.02 2.14 -4.67
CA ILE A 36 0.08 1.27 -3.49
C ILE A 36 1.05 1.90 -2.49
N GLY A 37 0.52 2.45 -1.40
CA GLY A 37 1.31 2.91 -0.28
C GLY A 37 1.64 1.75 0.67
N MET A 38 2.91 1.49 0.91
CA MET A 38 3.36 0.47 1.85
C MET A 38 4.07 1.12 3.04
N GLU A 39 3.63 0.79 4.25
CA GLU A 39 4.35 1.15 5.46
C GLU A 39 5.47 0.13 5.68
N PRO A 40 6.75 0.54 5.72
CA PRO A 40 7.89 -0.36 5.89
C PRO A 40 7.93 -0.87 7.34
N THR A 41 7.10 -1.86 7.64
CA THR A 41 7.08 -2.56 8.93
C THR A 41 7.68 -3.95 8.74
N GLY A 42 8.91 -4.14 9.23
CA GLY A 42 9.66 -5.41 9.10
C GLY A 42 10.30 -5.63 7.72
N HIS A 43 10.69 -6.88 7.41
CA HIS A 43 11.48 -7.22 6.21
C HIS A 43 10.64 -7.71 5.01
N TYR A 44 9.33 -7.91 5.19
CA TYR A 44 8.47 -8.55 4.18
C TYR A 44 7.93 -7.61 3.10
N TRP A 45 8.05 -6.29 3.29
CA TRP A 45 7.52 -5.34 2.32
C TRP A 45 8.33 -5.33 1.01
N LYS A 46 9.66 -5.59 1.05
CA LYS A 46 10.52 -5.50 -0.15
C LYS A 46 10.14 -6.51 -1.23
N PRO A 47 10.00 -7.82 -0.94
CA PRO A 47 9.64 -8.79 -1.97
C PRO A 47 8.23 -8.54 -2.54
N LEU A 48 7.29 -8.07 -1.72
CA LEU A 48 5.94 -7.73 -2.16
C LEU A 48 5.93 -6.46 -3.03
N ALA A 49 6.70 -5.43 -2.65
CA ALA A 49 6.86 -4.21 -3.43
C ALA A 49 7.42 -4.52 -4.82
N TRP A 50 8.51 -5.31 -4.89
CA TRP A 50 9.11 -5.72 -6.16
C TRP A 50 8.14 -6.51 -7.02
N PHE A 51 7.43 -7.49 -6.46
CA PHE A 51 6.43 -8.24 -7.20
C PHE A 51 5.36 -7.32 -7.80
N LEU A 52 4.83 -6.38 -7.02
CA LEU A 52 3.80 -5.44 -7.50
C LEU A 52 4.34 -4.49 -8.58
N GLN A 53 5.59 -4.05 -8.47
CA GLN A 53 6.25 -3.23 -9.49
C GLN A 53 6.45 -4.01 -10.80
N GLU A 54 6.84 -5.29 -10.73
CA GLU A 54 6.93 -6.16 -11.91
C GLU A 54 5.57 -6.35 -12.60
N GLN A 55 4.47 -6.29 -11.84
CA GLN A 55 3.11 -6.30 -12.41
C GLN A 55 2.66 -4.92 -12.95
N GLY A 56 3.51 -3.90 -12.88
CA GLY A 56 3.23 -2.55 -13.42
C GLY A 56 2.53 -1.60 -12.44
N TYR A 57 2.38 -1.97 -11.17
CA TYR A 57 1.82 -1.07 -10.16
C TYR A 57 2.84 -0.04 -9.68
N THR A 58 2.36 1.18 -9.40
CA THR A 58 3.18 2.18 -8.70
C THR A 58 3.16 1.89 -7.21
N VAL A 59 4.31 1.54 -6.64
CA VAL A 59 4.48 1.30 -5.20
C VAL A 59 5.26 2.47 -4.59
N VAL A 60 4.76 2.99 -3.47
CA VAL A 60 5.41 4.06 -2.71
C VAL A 60 5.58 3.66 -1.26
N ILE A 61 6.73 3.98 -0.67
CA ILE A 61 6.97 3.76 0.75
C ILE A 61 6.46 4.97 1.52
N VAL A 62 5.56 4.70 2.46
CA VAL A 62 4.99 5.70 3.36
C VAL A 62 5.79 5.69 4.64
N ASN A 63 6.36 6.84 5.03
CA ASN A 63 7.10 6.95 6.28
C ASN A 63 6.13 6.82 7.48
N PRO A 64 6.28 5.81 8.35
CA PRO A 64 5.38 5.56 9.48
C PRO A 64 5.34 6.71 10.49
N TYR A 65 6.45 7.44 10.64
CA TYR A 65 6.55 8.59 11.54
C TYR A 65 5.60 9.74 11.15
N HIS A 66 5.25 9.86 9.86
CA HIS A 66 4.36 10.91 9.37
C HIS A 66 2.87 10.54 9.52
N VAL A 67 2.54 9.25 9.54
CA VAL A 67 1.16 8.77 9.74
C VAL A 67 0.72 8.99 11.20
N LYS A 68 1.63 8.80 12.16
CA LYS A 68 1.35 8.96 13.59
C LYS A 68 1.11 10.43 13.97
N ARG A 69 1.93 11.37 13.47
CA ARG A 69 1.71 12.81 13.66
C ARG A 69 0.45 13.34 12.95
N ARG A 70 0.11 12.82 11.77
CA ARG A 70 -1.11 13.25 11.07
C ARG A 70 -2.39 12.71 11.73
N LYS A 71 -2.37 11.54 12.38
CA LYS A 71 -3.51 11.09 13.19
C LYS A 71 -3.71 11.90 14.48
N GLU A 72 -2.65 12.45 15.07
CA GLU A 72 -2.74 13.28 16.29
C GLU A 72 -3.08 14.76 15.98
N GLU A 73 -2.59 15.36 14.88
CA GLU A 73 -2.90 16.76 14.48
C GLU A 73 -4.30 16.93 13.83
N VAL A 74 -4.91 15.86 13.28
CA VAL A 74 -6.23 15.93 12.60
C VAL A 74 -7.39 15.72 13.57
N GLY A 75 -7.12 15.61 14.88
CA GLY A 75 -8.10 15.37 15.92
C GLY A 75 -9.08 16.52 16.24
N ASN A 76 -8.97 17.72 15.66
CA ASN A 76 -9.93 18.78 15.98
C ASN A 76 -10.05 19.95 14.97
N SER A 77 -10.46 19.70 13.72
CA SER A 77 -11.10 20.80 12.96
C SER A 77 -11.97 20.33 11.79
N PRO A 78 -13.21 20.82 11.64
CA PRO A 78 -14.18 20.39 10.63
C PRO A 78 -13.98 21.09 9.28
N THR A 79 -12.76 21.07 8.74
CA THR A 79 -12.49 21.58 7.38
C THR A 79 -11.66 20.58 6.59
N LYS A 80 -12.36 19.79 5.76
CA LYS A 80 -11.75 19.01 4.68
C LYS A 80 -11.05 19.99 3.74
N ASN A 81 -9.73 19.90 3.63
CA ASN A 81 -8.96 20.61 2.63
C ASN A 81 -7.94 19.62 2.04
N ASP A 82 -8.24 19.12 0.84
CA ASP A 82 -7.47 18.08 0.12
C ASP A 82 -5.99 18.45 -0.11
N ARG A 83 -5.62 19.73 0.11
CA ARG A 83 -4.23 20.21 0.02
C ARG A 83 -3.36 19.79 1.20
N LYS A 84 -3.93 19.42 2.36
CA LYS A 84 -3.14 19.06 3.56
C LYS A 84 -2.69 17.59 3.58
N ASP A 85 -3.20 16.76 2.67
CA ASP A 85 -2.98 15.32 2.69
C ASP A 85 -1.84 14.79 1.81
N ALA A 86 -1.13 15.63 1.06
CA ALA A 86 0.04 15.22 0.28
C ALA A 86 1.27 14.97 1.19
N GLY A 87 1.31 13.81 1.85
CA GLY A 87 2.49 13.33 2.57
C GLY A 87 3.60 12.99 1.58
N ILE A 88 4.86 13.23 1.97
CA ILE A 88 6.04 12.86 1.19
C ILE A 88 6.08 11.33 1.07
N ALA A 89 5.88 10.83 -0.15
CA ALA A 89 6.00 9.42 -0.50
C ALA A 89 7.30 9.23 -1.27
N TYR A 90 8.10 8.24 -0.88
CA TYR A 90 9.30 7.86 -1.62
C TYR A 90 8.93 6.77 -2.62
N PHE A 91 9.41 6.89 -3.86
CA PHE A 91 9.31 5.80 -4.84
C PHE A 91 10.24 4.67 -4.39
N ALA A 92 9.66 3.47 -4.23
CA ALA A 92 10.38 2.27 -3.80
C ALA A 92 11.11 1.63 -4.99
#